data_AF-A0AAV2TPE4-F1
#
_entry.id   AF-A0AAV2TPE4-F1
#
_cell.length_a   1.000
_cell.length_b   1.000
_cell.length_c   1.000
_cell.angle_alpha   90.00
_cell.angle_beta   90.00
_cell.angle_gamma   90.00
#
_symmetry.space_group_name_H-M   'P 1'
#
loop_
_entity.id
_entity.type
_entity.pdbx_description
1 polymer ?
#
loop_
_entity_poly.entity_id
_entity_poly.type
_entity_poly.pdbx_seq_one_letter_code
_entity_poly.pdbx_strand_id
1 'polypeptide(L)'
;MMPVRALIGVTIPDDKHLQEIKDICDENSTWHRDYSKANLSVYSKCNELSTVKLFKIFAILKDIPASLVFDTLMDSDYRKALPPRKQYIRAVSYLTAYLIRSRGPSACEVFYVSQCDPRGKLPSWAVNKATQFVAPRVVKRLIKACHNYEGWKRVNRPNFKPWLCPEQIEIPRINWSEVLSQPDIDLNVSMVVDETNAPDIVVPNKICEDGDAG
;
A
#
# COMPACT_ATOMS: atom_id res chain seq x y z
N MET A 1 -18.41 1.04 14.26
CA MET A 1 -17.15 1.24 15.01
C MET A 1 -16.13 0.32 14.39
N MET A 2 -15.14 0.84 13.66
CA MET A 2 -14.04 0.01 13.15
C MET A 2 -13.06 -0.17 14.31
N PRO A 3 -12.86 -1.38 14.86
CA PRO A 3 -11.58 -1.67 15.47
C PRO A 3 -10.56 -1.71 14.31
N VAL A 4 -9.28 -1.47 14.50
CA VAL A 4 -8.36 -2.58 14.61
C VAL A 4 -7.00 -2.01 15.05
N ARG A 5 -6.63 -2.40 16.28
CA ARG A 5 -5.29 -2.79 16.72
C ARG A 5 -4.13 -1.79 16.73
N ALA A 6 -4.33 -0.49 16.59
CA ALA A 6 -3.28 0.44 17.03
C ALA A 6 -2.92 0.29 18.53
N LEU A 7 -3.77 -0.42 19.32
CA LEU A 7 -3.65 -0.57 20.77
C LEU A 7 -3.45 -2.01 21.27
N ILE A 8 -3.43 -3.04 20.41
CA ILE A 8 -3.39 -4.46 20.84
C ILE A 8 -2.40 -5.26 19.99
N GLY A 9 -1.10 -5.12 20.28
CA GLY A 9 -0.01 -6.04 19.89
C GLY A 9 0.15 -6.38 18.39
N VAL A 10 1.37 -6.73 17.98
CA VAL A 10 1.59 -7.24 16.63
C VAL A 10 1.00 -8.64 16.50
N THR A 11 0.18 -8.85 15.48
CA THR A 11 -0.56 -10.10 15.24
C THR A 11 -0.63 -10.40 13.74
N ILE A 12 -0.67 -11.68 13.39
CA ILE A 12 -0.95 -12.12 12.02
C ILE A 12 -2.44 -11.88 11.74
N PRO A 13 -2.82 -11.29 10.60
CA PRO A 13 -4.21 -11.22 10.17
C PRO A 13 -4.85 -12.61 10.07
N ASP A 14 -6.03 -12.77 10.66
CA ASP A 14 -6.86 -13.97 10.56
C ASP A 14 -8.01 -13.78 9.55
N ASP A 15 -8.81 -14.82 9.32
CA ASP A 15 -9.95 -14.78 8.40
C ASP A 15 -10.97 -13.71 8.77
N LYS A 16 -11.15 -13.46 10.07
CA LYS A 16 -12.06 -12.42 10.56
C LYS A 16 -11.56 -11.04 10.10
N HIS A 17 -10.26 -10.77 10.24
CA HIS A 17 -9.67 -9.52 9.76
C HIS A 17 -9.83 -9.37 8.26
N LEU A 18 -9.61 -10.43 7.48
CA LEU A 18 -9.81 -10.38 6.02
C LEU A 18 -11.27 -10.12 5.65
N GLN A 19 -12.22 -10.68 6.39
CA GLN A 19 -13.64 -10.41 6.20
C GLN A 19 -14.00 -8.96 6.53
N GLU A 20 -13.44 -8.40 7.61
CA GLU A 20 -13.61 -6.97 7.94
C GLU A 20 -13.10 -6.06 6.80
N ILE A 21 -11.94 -6.38 6.21
CA ILE A 21 -11.41 -5.64 5.04
C ILE A 21 -12.36 -5.75 3.83
N LYS A 22 -12.94 -6.92 3.59
CA LYS A 22 -13.91 -7.11 2.51
C LYS A 22 -15.16 -6.28 2.75
N ASP A 23 -15.68 -6.26 3.96
CA ASP A 23 -16.85 -5.47 4.35
C ASP A 23 -16.58 -3.96 4.19
N ILE A 24 -15.38 -3.48 4.55
CA ILE A 24 -14.93 -2.08 4.29
C ILE A 24 -15.02 -1.73 2.80
N CYS A 25 -14.58 -2.65 1.94
CA CYS A 25 -14.56 -2.44 0.50
C CYS A 25 -15.98 -2.39 -0.08
N ASP A 26 -16.84 -3.32 0.33
CA ASP A 26 -18.20 -3.47 -0.18
C ASP A 26 -19.18 -2.42 0.38
N GLU A 27 -19.01 -2.02 1.63
CA GLU A 27 -19.88 -1.04 2.28
C GLU A 27 -19.65 0.36 1.72
N ASN A 28 -20.67 0.99 1.17
CA ASN A 28 -20.59 2.33 0.56
C ASN A 28 -21.49 3.37 1.23
N SER A 29 -22.49 2.98 2.01
CA SER A 29 -23.50 3.91 2.56
C SER A 29 -22.92 4.92 3.54
N THR A 30 -21.90 4.50 4.29
CA THR A 30 -21.23 5.32 5.32
C THR A 30 -20.03 6.12 4.79
N TRP A 31 -19.79 6.08 3.47
CA TRP A 31 -18.65 6.73 2.85
C TRP A 31 -19.05 7.98 2.08
N HIS A 32 -18.25 9.03 2.19
CA HIS A 32 -18.40 10.20 1.34
C HIS A 32 -17.72 9.92 -0.01
N ARG A 33 -18.47 10.00 -1.11
CA ARG A 33 -17.90 9.84 -2.46
C ARG A 33 -17.30 11.16 -2.93
N ASP A 34 -15.97 11.22 -2.92
CA ASP A 34 -15.19 12.42 -3.27
C ASP A 34 -15.05 12.64 -4.78
N TYR A 35 -14.94 11.56 -5.53
CA TYR A 35 -14.73 11.58 -6.98
C TYR A 35 -15.36 10.35 -7.62
N SER A 36 -15.96 10.52 -8.79
CA SER A 36 -16.49 9.41 -9.59
C SER A 36 -16.41 9.77 -11.07
N LYS A 37 -15.65 8.99 -11.84
CA LYS A 37 -15.57 9.13 -13.30
C LYS A 37 -15.29 7.79 -13.96
N ALA A 38 -16.15 7.41 -14.90
CA ALA A 38 -16.02 6.22 -15.73
C ALA A 38 -15.81 4.94 -14.91
N ASN A 39 -14.57 4.45 -14.82
CA ASN A 39 -14.16 3.23 -14.15
C ASN A 39 -13.46 3.46 -12.81
N LEU A 40 -13.48 4.69 -12.28
CA LEU A 40 -12.77 5.08 -11.05
C LEU A 40 -13.69 5.85 -10.11
N SER A 41 -13.77 5.40 -8.86
CA SER A 41 -14.43 6.11 -7.76
C SER A 41 -13.50 6.25 -6.57
N VAL A 42 -13.54 7.39 -5.90
CA VAL A 42 -12.78 7.67 -4.69
C VAL A 42 -13.76 8.04 -3.59
N TYR A 43 -13.55 7.45 -2.43
CA TYR A 43 -14.35 7.64 -1.24
C TYR A 43 -13.46 8.01 -0.06
N SER A 44 -13.98 8.83 0.84
CA SER A 44 -13.34 9.13 2.13
C SER A 44 -14.30 8.94 3.29
N LYS A 45 -13.72 8.62 4.45
CA LYS A 45 -14.45 8.44 5.70
C LYS A 45 -13.63 8.99 6.86
N CYS A 46 -14.26 9.85 7.66
CA CYS A 46 -13.67 10.30 8.93
C CYS A 46 -13.61 9.12 9.91
N ASN A 47 -12.66 9.16 10.84
CA ASN A 47 -12.47 8.13 11.85
C ASN A 47 -12.06 8.75 13.19
N GLU A 48 -12.08 7.95 14.24
CA GLU A 48 -11.74 8.35 15.61
C GLU A 48 -10.24 8.27 15.90
N LEU A 49 -9.46 7.61 15.03
CA LEU A 49 -8.04 7.31 15.25
C LEU A 49 -7.11 8.45 14.81
N SER A 50 -7.51 9.25 13.83
CA SER A 50 -6.68 10.32 13.26
C SER A 50 -7.51 11.39 12.58
N THR A 51 -6.94 12.60 12.52
CA THR A 51 -7.45 13.69 11.67
C THR A 51 -7.24 13.42 10.17
N VAL A 52 -6.41 12.42 9.83
CA VAL A 52 -6.28 11.89 8.47
C VAL A 52 -7.41 10.90 8.19
N LYS A 53 -8.14 11.14 7.10
CA LYS A 53 -9.28 10.30 6.71
C LYS A 53 -8.82 8.94 6.20
N LEU A 54 -9.71 7.96 6.33
CA LEU A 54 -9.62 6.69 5.61
C LEU A 54 -10.06 6.95 4.16
N PHE A 55 -9.31 6.44 3.20
CA PHE A 55 -9.66 6.54 1.77
C PHE A 55 -9.85 5.17 1.16
N LYS A 56 -10.81 5.09 0.24
CA LYS A 56 -11.09 3.92 -0.57
C LYS A 56 -11.13 4.32 -2.04
N ILE A 57 -10.31 3.67 -2.85
CA ILE A 57 -10.31 3.79 -4.30
C ILE A 57 -10.94 2.52 -4.86
N PHE A 58 -11.95 2.67 -5.71
CA PHE A 58 -12.51 1.59 -6.53
C PHE A 58 -12.14 1.83 -7.98
N ALA A 59 -11.56 0.83 -8.64
CA ALA A 59 -11.23 0.89 -10.06
C ALA A 59 -11.64 -0.38 -10.81
N ILE A 60 -12.20 -0.24 -12.01
CA ILE A 60 -12.35 -1.34 -12.96
C ILE A 60 -11.19 -1.26 -13.96
N LEU A 61 -10.37 -2.31 -14.00
CA LEU A 61 -9.25 -2.44 -14.92
C LEU A 61 -9.70 -3.32 -16.09
N LYS A 62 -9.70 -2.75 -17.30
CA LYS A 62 -9.98 -3.47 -18.54
C LYS A 62 -8.66 -4.00 -19.11
N ASP A 63 -8.75 -5.11 -19.83
CA ASP A 63 -7.63 -5.80 -20.49
C ASP A 63 -6.51 -6.24 -19.52
N ILE A 64 -6.85 -6.41 -18.23
CA ILE A 64 -5.95 -6.85 -17.17
C ILE A 64 -6.70 -7.90 -16.33
N PRO A 65 -6.23 -9.16 -16.31
CA PRO A 65 -6.81 -10.19 -15.45
C PRO A 65 -6.44 -9.95 -13.97
N ALA A 66 -7.30 -10.43 -13.07
CA ALA A 66 -7.07 -10.32 -11.63
C ALA A 66 -5.73 -10.94 -11.18
N SER A 67 -5.31 -12.04 -11.80
CA SER A 67 -4.03 -12.71 -11.53
C SER A 67 -2.83 -11.82 -11.84
N LEU A 68 -2.89 -11.04 -12.93
CA LEU A 68 -1.80 -10.13 -13.30
C LEU A 68 -1.64 -8.99 -12.28
N VAL A 69 -2.76 -8.45 -11.79
CA VAL A 69 -2.73 -7.45 -10.70
C VAL A 69 -2.13 -8.05 -9.43
N PHE A 70 -2.56 -9.26 -9.06
CA PHE A 70 -2.05 -9.95 -7.88
C PHE A 70 -0.54 -10.18 -7.98
N ASP A 71 -0.06 -10.76 -9.08
CA ASP A 71 1.37 -10.98 -9.31
C ASP A 71 2.17 -9.66 -9.27
N THR A 72 1.66 -8.62 -9.93
CA THR A 72 2.31 -7.28 -9.96
C THR A 72 2.43 -6.66 -8.56
N LEU A 73 1.42 -6.85 -7.70
CA LEU A 73 1.45 -6.34 -6.32
C LEU A 73 2.34 -7.18 -5.41
N MET A 74 2.41 -8.50 -5.61
CA MET A 74 3.15 -9.39 -4.74
C MET A 74 4.66 -9.42 -5.05
N ASP A 75 5.04 -9.18 -6.29
CA ASP A 75 6.44 -9.22 -6.74
C ASP A 75 7.25 -8.00 -6.24
N SER A 76 7.99 -8.19 -5.13
CA SER A 76 8.81 -7.14 -4.52
C SER A 76 9.98 -6.70 -5.39
N ASP A 77 10.55 -7.63 -6.18
CA ASP A 77 11.69 -7.34 -7.06
C ASP A 77 11.27 -6.37 -8.15
N TYR A 78 10.04 -6.52 -8.64
CA TYR A 78 9.43 -5.59 -9.59
C TYR A 78 9.11 -4.23 -8.96
N ARG A 79 8.58 -4.21 -7.73
CA ARG A 79 8.17 -2.96 -7.05
C ARG A 79 9.34 -2.10 -6.55
N LYS A 80 10.55 -2.66 -6.46
CA LYS A 80 11.77 -2.04 -5.93
C LYS A 80 11.57 -1.45 -4.52
N ALA A 81 11.98 -2.19 -3.49
CA ALA A 81 12.04 -1.62 -2.14
C ALA A 81 13.14 -0.55 -2.05
N LEU A 82 12.81 0.61 -1.49
CA LEU A 82 13.78 1.68 -1.21
C LEU A 82 14.08 1.69 0.30
N PRO A 83 15.35 1.74 0.71
CA PRO A 83 15.68 1.90 2.11
C PRO A 83 15.24 3.28 2.62
N PRO A 84 15.01 3.45 3.94
CA PRO A 84 14.84 4.77 4.54
C PRO A 84 16.01 5.69 4.16
N ARG A 85 15.71 6.94 3.80
CA ARG A 85 16.74 7.95 3.52
C ARG A 85 16.44 9.18 4.37
N LYS A 86 17.49 9.83 4.92
CA LYS A 86 17.40 10.98 5.85
C LYS A 86 16.49 12.14 5.40
N GLN A 87 16.34 12.31 4.09
CA GLN A 87 15.53 13.36 3.49
C GLN A 87 14.02 13.02 3.44
N TYR A 88 13.60 11.87 3.97
CA TYR A 88 12.21 11.41 3.98
C TYR A 88 11.75 11.14 5.41
N ILE A 89 10.51 11.52 5.69
CA ILE A 89 9.84 11.26 6.97
C ILE A 89 9.18 9.87 6.89
N ARG A 90 9.34 9.05 7.94
CA ARG A 90 8.65 7.77 8.07
C ARG A 90 7.16 8.02 8.34
N ALA A 91 6.31 7.63 7.39
CA ALA A 91 4.86 7.66 7.53
C ALA A 91 4.32 6.48 8.35
N VAL A 92 3.14 6.63 8.93
CA VAL A 92 2.42 5.58 9.68
C VAL A 92 1.25 5.07 8.86
N SER A 93 1.29 3.80 8.45
CA SER A 93 0.12 3.16 7.85
C SER A 93 -0.70 2.44 8.93
N TYR A 94 -1.86 2.99 9.26
CA TYR A 94 -2.82 2.35 10.17
C TYR A 94 -3.55 1.18 9.51
N LEU A 95 -3.86 1.35 8.22
CA LEU A 95 -4.46 0.32 7.38
C LEU A 95 -4.01 0.54 5.95
N THR A 96 -3.59 -0.52 5.26
CA THR A 96 -3.48 -0.55 3.80
C THR A 96 -3.89 -1.93 3.31
N ALA A 97 -4.84 -2.00 2.39
CA ALA A 97 -5.34 -3.26 1.86
C ALA A 97 -5.74 -3.15 0.39
N TYR A 98 -5.63 -4.28 -0.31
CA TYR A 98 -6.14 -4.46 -1.67
C TYR A 98 -7.17 -5.57 -1.68
N LEU A 99 -8.27 -5.37 -2.41
CA LEU A 99 -9.23 -6.41 -2.73
C LEU A 99 -9.39 -6.46 -4.24
N ILE A 100 -9.06 -7.60 -4.84
CA ILE A 100 -9.11 -7.81 -6.29
C ILE A 100 -10.19 -8.84 -6.57
N ARG A 101 -11.09 -8.54 -7.50
CA ARG A 101 -12.09 -9.51 -7.98
C ARG A 101 -12.06 -9.62 -9.49
N SER A 102 -12.11 -10.86 -9.97
CA SER A 102 -12.21 -11.12 -11.40
C SER A 102 -13.55 -10.62 -11.96
N ARG A 103 -13.50 -10.03 -13.15
CA ARG A 103 -14.67 -9.64 -13.96
C ARG A 103 -14.65 -10.34 -15.33
N GLY A 104 -14.12 -11.57 -15.36
CA GLY A 104 -13.91 -12.34 -16.58
C GLY A 104 -12.41 -12.56 -16.87
N PRO A 105 -12.08 -13.09 -18.05
CA PRO A 105 -10.71 -13.49 -18.38
C PRO A 105 -9.76 -12.30 -18.60
N SER A 106 -10.28 -11.12 -18.93
CA SER A 106 -9.48 -9.95 -19.29
C SER A 106 -9.90 -8.68 -18.53
N ALA A 107 -10.57 -8.81 -17.39
CA ALA A 107 -10.93 -7.64 -16.59
C ALA A 107 -10.99 -7.99 -15.11
N CYS A 108 -10.74 -6.99 -14.26
CA CYS A 108 -10.93 -7.10 -12.83
C CYS A 108 -11.42 -5.79 -12.23
N GLU A 109 -11.98 -5.86 -11.04
CA GLU A 109 -12.14 -4.71 -10.16
C GLU A 109 -11.13 -4.78 -9.02
N VAL A 110 -10.65 -3.61 -8.62
CA VAL A 110 -9.66 -3.43 -7.57
C VAL A 110 -10.17 -2.38 -6.61
N PHE A 111 -10.23 -2.74 -5.33
CA PHE A 111 -10.33 -1.79 -4.24
C PHE A 111 -8.94 -1.61 -3.62
N TYR A 112 -8.57 -0.36 -3.37
CA TYR A 112 -7.44 0.01 -2.55
C TYR A 112 -7.94 0.85 -1.39
N VAL A 113 -7.75 0.35 -0.17
CA VAL A 113 -8.14 1.04 1.05
C VAL A 113 -6.87 1.43 1.78
N SER A 114 -6.79 2.69 2.22
CA SER A 114 -5.64 3.15 3.00
C SER A 114 -6.01 4.24 4.00
N GLN A 115 -5.45 4.10 5.20
CA GLN A 115 -5.32 5.13 6.21
C GLN A 115 -3.83 5.26 6.53
N CYS A 116 -3.25 6.37 6.09
CA CYS A 116 -1.82 6.63 6.22
C CYS A 116 -1.61 8.06 6.70
N ASP A 117 -0.95 8.22 7.84
CA ASP A 117 -0.48 9.52 8.33
C ASP A 117 0.93 9.76 7.79
N PRO A 118 1.13 10.74 6.87
CA PRO A 118 2.44 11.06 6.33
C PRO A 118 3.39 11.68 7.37
N ARG A 119 2.88 12.04 8.55
CA ARG A 119 3.59 12.72 9.63
C ARG A 119 4.15 14.09 9.18
N GLY A 120 4.93 14.73 10.05
CA GLY A 120 5.54 16.02 9.77
C GLY A 120 4.59 17.21 9.88
N LYS A 121 4.87 18.29 9.15
CA LYS A 121 4.19 19.59 9.28
C LYS A 121 2.98 19.76 8.35
N LEU A 122 2.57 18.70 7.63
CA LEU A 122 1.46 18.78 6.67
C LEU A 122 0.12 18.81 7.41
N PRO A 123 -0.72 19.84 7.22
CA PRO A 123 -2.05 19.85 7.81
C PRO A 123 -2.93 18.74 7.23
N SER A 124 -3.71 18.08 8.07
CA SER A 124 -4.57 16.96 7.66
C SER A 124 -5.59 17.35 6.58
N TRP A 125 -6.06 18.61 6.55
CA TRP A 125 -6.94 19.08 5.47
C TRP A 125 -6.24 19.04 4.10
N ALA A 126 -4.93 19.31 4.06
CA ALA A 126 -4.14 19.30 2.83
C ALA A 126 -3.90 17.85 2.38
N VAL A 127 -3.56 16.96 3.32
CA VAL A 127 -3.44 15.51 3.07
C VAL A 127 -4.76 14.98 2.49
N ASN A 128 -5.89 15.32 3.13
CA ASN A 128 -7.20 14.83 2.73
C ASN A 128 -7.63 15.33 1.33
N LYS A 129 -7.25 16.55 0.96
CA LYS A 129 -7.52 17.12 -0.36
C LYS A 129 -6.63 16.52 -1.44
N ALA A 130 -5.36 16.25 -1.13
CA ALA A 130 -4.40 15.68 -2.06
C ALA A 130 -4.81 14.28 -2.54
N THR A 131 -5.45 13.48 -1.68
CA THR A 131 -5.85 12.10 -2.02
C THR A 131 -6.74 12.01 -3.26
N GLN A 132 -7.63 12.98 -3.48
CA GLN A 132 -8.48 13.03 -4.67
C GLN A 132 -7.68 13.11 -5.99
N PHE A 133 -6.53 13.80 -5.97
CA PHE A 133 -5.63 13.94 -7.12
C PHE A 133 -4.64 12.78 -7.24
N VAL A 134 -4.24 12.19 -6.11
CA VAL A 134 -3.31 11.06 -6.05
C VAL A 134 -3.98 9.77 -6.53
N ALA A 135 -5.25 9.57 -6.22
CA ALA A 135 -5.97 8.34 -6.54
C ALA A 135 -5.95 7.97 -8.04
N PRO A 136 -6.28 8.88 -9.00
CA PRO A 136 -6.14 8.59 -10.42
C PRO A 136 -4.70 8.24 -10.84
N ARG A 137 -3.70 8.86 -10.21
CA ARG A 137 -2.28 8.59 -10.49
C ARG A 137 -1.86 7.21 -10.01
N VAL A 138 -2.34 6.78 -8.84
CA VAL A 138 -2.11 5.43 -8.31
C VAL A 138 -2.66 4.38 -9.26
N VAL A 139 -3.91 4.52 -9.70
CA VAL A 139 -4.55 3.57 -10.62
C VAL A 139 -3.83 3.55 -11.97
N LYS A 140 -3.49 4.72 -12.53
CA LYS A 140 -2.73 4.81 -13.80
C LYS A 140 -1.36 4.13 -13.69
N ARG A 141 -0.66 4.30 -12.56
CA ARG A 141 0.63 3.64 -12.30
C ARG A 141 0.48 2.14 -12.17
N LEU A 142 -0.57 1.66 -11.48
CA LEU A 142 -0.86 0.23 -11.37
C LEU A 142 -1.13 -0.40 -12.74
N ILE A 143 -1.96 0.24 -13.58
CA ILE A 143 -2.24 -0.21 -14.96
C ILE A 143 -0.93 -0.29 -15.76
N LYS A 144 -0.10 0.77 -15.73
CA LYS A 144 1.20 0.78 -16.42
C LYS A 144 2.11 -0.34 -15.91
N ALA A 145 2.14 -0.55 -14.59
CA ALA A 145 2.93 -1.60 -13.96
C ALA A 145 2.48 -2.99 -14.44
N CYS A 146 1.17 -3.26 -14.53
CA CYS A 146 0.63 -4.53 -15.02
C CYS A 146 1.04 -4.79 -16.47
N HIS A 147 0.89 -3.81 -17.37
CA HIS A 147 1.26 -3.97 -18.78
C HIS A 147 2.76 -4.26 -18.99
N ASN A 148 3.61 -3.72 -18.12
CA ASN A 148 5.05 -3.94 -18.19
C ASN A 148 5.51 -5.22 -17.45
N TYR A 149 4.68 -5.76 -16.54
CA TYR A 149 5.07 -6.83 -15.64
C TYR A 149 5.42 -8.12 -16.38
N GLU A 150 4.61 -8.57 -17.34
CA GLU A 150 4.85 -9.83 -18.03
C GLU A 150 6.15 -9.82 -18.85
N GLY A 151 6.44 -8.69 -19.51
CA GLY A 151 7.70 -8.50 -20.23
C GLY A 151 8.90 -8.52 -19.31
N TRP A 152 8.83 -7.83 -18.17
CA TRP A 152 9.87 -7.84 -17.16
C TRP A 152 10.05 -9.23 -16.54
N LYS A 153 8.96 -9.90 -16.13
CA LYS A 153 9.00 -11.17 -15.40
C LYS A 153 9.64 -12.28 -16.22
N ARG A 154 9.45 -12.26 -17.55
CA ARG A 154 10.05 -13.22 -18.49
C ARG A 154 11.57 -13.31 -18.38
N VAL A 155 12.24 -12.21 -18.04
CA VAL A 155 13.70 -12.13 -17.93
C VAL A 155 14.20 -11.97 -16.49
N ASN A 156 13.30 -11.97 -15.50
CA ASN A 156 13.62 -11.80 -14.08
C ASN A 156 13.02 -12.93 -13.24
N ARG A 157 13.68 -14.10 -13.24
CA ARG A 157 13.26 -15.33 -12.54
C ARG A 157 11.78 -15.66 -12.83
N PRO A 158 11.41 -16.04 -14.07
CA PRO A 158 10.01 -16.14 -14.52
C PRO A 158 9.14 -17.08 -13.69
N ASN A 159 9.73 -18.18 -13.20
CA ASN A 159 9.04 -19.19 -12.39
C ASN A 159 9.12 -18.92 -10.88
N PHE A 160 9.82 -17.87 -10.45
CA PHE A 160 9.96 -17.50 -9.04
C PHE A 160 8.78 -16.63 -8.63
N LYS A 161 7.78 -17.26 -8.03
CA LYS A 161 6.56 -16.65 -7.49
C LYS A 161 6.30 -17.22 -6.09
N PRO A 162 7.13 -16.89 -5.07
CA PRO A 162 6.98 -17.40 -3.72
C PRO A 162 5.63 -17.08 -3.06
N TRP A 163 4.90 -16.10 -3.56
CA TRP A 163 3.52 -15.78 -3.14
C TRP A 163 2.46 -16.78 -3.66
N LEU A 164 2.77 -17.58 -4.68
CA LEU A 164 1.94 -18.69 -5.17
C LEU A 164 2.50 -20.06 -4.74
N CYS A 165 3.82 -20.15 -4.64
CA CYS A 165 4.58 -21.36 -4.35
C CYS A 165 5.47 -21.13 -3.10
N PRO A 166 4.92 -21.24 -1.88
CA PRO A 166 5.63 -20.90 -0.64
C PRO A 166 6.93 -21.67 -0.42
N GLU A 167 7.10 -22.84 -1.04
CA GLU A 167 8.33 -23.62 -1.04
C GLU A 167 9.53 -22.88 -1.68
N GLN A 168 9.28 -21.83 -2.47
CA GLN A 168 10.29 -20.97 -3.07
C GLN A 168 10.76 -19.84 -2.15
N ILE A 169 10.19 -19.69 -0.94
CA ILE A 169 10.54 -18.60 -0.02
C ILE A 169 12.00 -18.75 0.45
N GLU A 170 12.84 -17.79 0.07
CA GLU A 170 14.27 -17.73 0.42
C GLU A 170 14.55 -16.83 1.65
N ILE A 171 13.57 -16.04 2.10
CA ILE A 171 13.73 -15.11 3.23
C ILE A 171 13.68 -15.82 4.58
N PRO A 172 14.44 -15.35 5.59
CA PRO A 172 14.43 -15.94 6.93
C PRO A 172 13.05 -15.81 7.58
N ARG A 173 12.73 -16.76 8.47
CA ARG A 173 11.52 -16.69 9.29
C ARG A 173 11.61 -15.51 10.25
N ILE A 174 10.48 -14.86 10.48
CA ILE A 174 10.37 -13.75 11.43
C ILE A 174 10.75 -14.23 12.84
N ASN A 175 11.62 -13.48 13.51
CA ASN A 175 11.89 -13.66 14.92
C ASN A 175 10.95 -12.77 15.74
N TRP A 176 9.94 -13.38 16.38
CA TRP A 176 8.91 -12.65 17.10
C TRP A 176 9.43 -11.81 18.27
N SER A 177 10.60 -12.15 18.84
CA SER A 177 11.19 -11.33 19.91
C SER A 177 11.77 -10.00 19.42
N GLU A 178 12.06 -9.87 18.13
CA GLU A 178 12.54 -8.63 17.51
C GLU A 178 11.39 -7.72 17.06
N VAL A 179 10.16 -8.21 17.10
CA VAL A 179 8.96 -7.46 16.72
C VAL A 179 8.48 -6.64 17.91
N LEU A 180 8.57 -5.31 17.80
CA LEU A 180 8.11 -4.40 18.84
C LEU A 180 6.59 -4.53 19.04
N SER A 181 6.15 -4.57 20.30
CA SER A 181 4.72 -4.65 20.64
C SER A 181 3.96 -3.35 20.42
N GLN A 182 4.69 -2.24 20.28
CA GLN A 182 4.20 -0.91 19.94
C GLN A 182 5.16 -0.26 18.92
N PRO A 183 4.71 0.72 18.12
CA PRO A 183 5.59 1.43 17.20
C PRO A 183 6.78 2.07 17.92
N ASP A 184 7.95 2.11 17.27
CA ASP A 184 9.18 2.78 17.72
C ASP A 184 9.10 4.32 17.61
N ILE A 185 7.91 4.86 17.39
CA ILE A 185 7.64 6.27 17.12
C ILE A 185 6.53 6.77 18.04
N ASP A 186 6.66 8.01 18.51
CA ASP A 186 5.63 8.64 19.34
C ASP A 186 4.39 8.97 18.48
N LEU A 187 3.29 8.28 18.74
CA LEU A 187 2.02 8.52 18.04
C LEU A 187 1.31 9.79 18.54
N ASN A 188 1.73 10.38 19.67
CA ASN A 188 1.19 11.65 20.15
C ASN A 188 1.68 12.80 19.26
N VAL A 189 0.73 13.56 18.73
CA VAL A 189 0.88 14.52 17.62
C VAL A 189 1.62 15.82 18.04
N SER A 190 2.25 15.89 19.21
CA SER A 190 2.87 17.13 19.70
C SER A 190 4.36 17.30 19.35
N MET A 191 5.06 16.28 18.89
CA MET A 191 6.48 16.39 18.54
C MET A 191 6.78 15.92 17.12
N VAL A 192 7.29 16.85 16.31
CA VAL A 192 7.92 16.53 15.02
C VAL A 192 9.24 15.83 15.35
N VAL A 193 9.32 14.52 15.10
CA VAL A 193 10.58 13.78 15.23
C VAL A 193 11.52 14.26 14.13
N ASP A 194 12.58 14.96 14.52
CA ASP A 194 13.65 15.44 13.65
C ASP A 194 14.77 14.39 13.59
N GLU A 195 14.74 13.54 12.56
CA GLU A 195 15.76 12.49 12.33
C GLU A 195 16.98 13.00 11.55
N THR A 196 17.16 14.33 11.40
CA THR A 196 18.27 14.92 10.62
C THR A 196 19.65 14.44 11.12
N ASN A 197 19.77 14.01 12.38
CA ASN A 197 21.02 13.60 13.02
C ASN A 197 21.20 12.08 13.19
N ALA A 198 20.32 11.22 12.65
CA ALA A 198 20.49 9.76 12.78
C ALA A 198 21.72 9.24 12.00
N PRO A 199 22.44 8.21 12.48
CA PRO A 199 23.57 7.63 11.76
C PRO A 199 23.12 6.87 10.50
N ASP A 200 23.92 6.92 9.43
CA ASP A 200 23.61 6.21 8.17
C ASP A 200 23.85 4.70 8.28
N ILE A 201 22.95 3.91 7.69
CA ILE A 201 23.17 2.48 7.49
C ILE A 201 23.95 2.31 6.19
N VAL A 202 25.17 1.76 6.28
CA VAL A 202 26.03 1.51 5.12
C VAL A 202 25.44 0.35 4.31
N VAL A 203 24.92 0.65 3.12
CA VAL A 203 24.51 -0.36 2.13
C VAL A 203 25.61 -0.53 1.09
N PRO A 204 26.07 -1.74 0.76
CA PRO A 204 27.07 -1.97 -0.28
C PRO A 204 26.56 -1.51 -1.65
N ASN A 205 27.31 -0.63 -2.32
CA ASN A 205 26.99 -0.06 -3.63
C ASN A 205 26.83 -1.13 -4.71
N LYS A 206 25.68 -1.17 -5.38
CA LYS A 206 25.56 -1.65 -6.76
C LYS A 206 24.90 -0.55 -7.60
N ILE A 207 25.67 -0.05 -8.56
CA ILE A 207 25.33 1.03 -9.48
C ILE A 207 24.33 0.48 -10.50
N CYS A 208 23.20 1.17 -10.69
CA CYS A 208 22.34 1.02 -11.87
C CYS A 208 22.16 2.42 -12.47
N GLU A 209 22.66 2.60 -13.68
CA GLU A 209 22.54 3.80 -14.49
C GLU A 209 21.07 4.03 -14.89
N ASP A 210 20.57 5.24 -14.66
CA ASP A 210 19.28 5.71 -15.14
C ASP A 210 19.42 6.13 -16.62
N GLY A 211 18.82 5.35 -17.52
CA GLY A 211 18.59 5.74 -18.91
C GLY A 211 17.22 6.42 -19.03
N ASP A 212 17.23 7.76 -19.09
CA ASP A 212 16.09 8.58 -19.49
C ASP A 212 16.00 8.58 -21.03
N ALA A 213 14.83 8.29 -21.58
CA ALA A 213 14.56 8.44 -23.01
C ALA A 213 13.14 9.01 -23.17
N GLY A 214 13.09 10.18 -23.82
CA GLY A 214 11.88 10.88 -24.22
C GLY A 214 11.12 10.24 -25.38
#